data_AF-A0A956NLT1-F1
#
_entry.id   AF-A0A956NLT1-F1
#
_cell.length_a   1.000
_cell.length_b   1.000
_cell.length_c   1.000
_cell.angle_alpha   90.00
_cell.angle_beta   90.00
_cell.angle_gamma   90.00
#
_symmetry.space_group_name_H-M   'P 1'
#
loop_
_entity.id
_entity.type
_entity.pdbx_description
1 polymer ?
#
loop_
_entity_poly.entity_id
_entity_poly.type
_entity_poly.pdbx_seq_one_letter_code
_entity_poly.pdbx_strand_id
1 'polypeptide(L)' 'VAPSVDVTLQLDTFTDAAAQAGISRRYGGIHFEEGDLRAREMGRNCGVAAWHKAQSYFDGTATRP' A
#
# COMPACT_ATOMS: atom_id res chain seq x y z
N VAL A 1 7.06 -12.41 -22.35
CA VAL A 1 5.73 -12.23 -22.98
C VAL A 1 5.04 -11.06 -22.30
N ALA A 2 4.38 -10.21 -23.07
CA ALA A 2 3.60 -9.08 -22.59
C ALA A 2 2.30 -8.97 -23.42
N PRO A 3 1.25 -8.27 -22.94
CA PRO A 3 0.05 -8.02 -23.73
C PRO A 3 0.37 -7.29 -25.04
N SER A 4 -0.27 -7.68 -26.13
CA SER A 4 -0.13 -7.03 -27.45
C SER A 4 -1.24 -6.01 -27.75
N VAL A 5 -2.16 -5.81 -26.80
CA VAL A 5 -3.29 -4.89 -26.85
C VAL A 5 -3.44 -4.23 -25.49
N ASP A 6 -4.20 -3.13 -25.45
CA ASP A 6 -4.47 -2.42 -24.20
C ASP A 6 -5.15 -3.31 -23.16
N VAL A 7 -4.71 -3.18 -21.91
CA VAL A 7 -5.28 -3.88 -20.76
C VAL A 7 -5.70 -2.84 -19.73
N THR A 8 -6.97 -2.84 -19.35
CA THR A 8 -7.48 -2.02 -18.25
C THR A 8 -7.36 -2.81 -16.95
N LEU A 9 -6.66 -2.24 -15.96
CA LEU A 9 -6.64 -2.79 -14.60
C LEU A 9 -7.75 -2.14 -13.77
N GLN A 10 -8.60 -2.97 -13.16
CA GLN A 10 -9.63 -2.53 -12.24
C GLN A 10 -9.36 -3.08 -10.85
N LEU A 11 -9.49 -2.21 -9.85
CA LEU A 11 -9.24 -2.49 -8.44
C LEU A 11 -10.41 -1.90 -7.66
N ASP A 12 -11.25 -2.76 -7.10
CA ASP A 12 -12.51 -2.32 -6.49
C ASP A 12 -12.30 -1.60 -5.16
N THR A 13 -11.18 -1.88 -4.48
CA THR A 13 -10.81 -1.24 -3.22
C THR A 13 -9.33 -0.87 -3.16
N PHE A 14 -8.98 0.05 -2.25
CA PHE A 14 -7.57 0.30 -1.94
C PHE A 14 -6.84 -0.92 -1.35
N THR A 15 -7.58 -1.85 -0.73
CA THR A 15 -7.03 -3.12 -0.27
C THR A 15 -6.61 -4.00 -1.45
N ASP A 16 -7.43 -4.07 -2.50
CA ASP A 16 -7.11 -4.80 -3.72
C ASP A 16 -5.93 -4.17 -4.45
N ALA A 17 -5.88 -2.83 -4.47
CA ALA A 17 -4.75 -2.09 -5.02
C ALA A 17 -3.44 -2.40 -4.29
N ALA A 18 -3.44 -2.38 -2.95
CA ALA A 18 -2.27 -2.76 -2.15
C ALA A 18 -1.88 -4.23 -2.38
N ALA A 19 -2.87 -5.12 -2.56
CA ALA A 19 -2.62 -6.52 -2.85
C ALA A 19 -1.96 -6.74 -4.21
N GLN A 20 -2.44 -6.06 -5.25
CA GLN A 20 -1.86 -6.13 -6.59
C GLN A 20 -0.45 -5.52 -6.65
N ALA A 21 -0.21 -4.43 -5.89
CA ALA A 21 1.13 -3.88 -5.76
C ALA A 21 2.12 -4.90 -5.18
N GLY A 22 1.72 -5.65 -4.13
CA GLY A 22 2.53 -6.73 -3.55
C GLY A 22 2.79 -7.89 -4.52
N ILE A 23 1.73 -8.37 -5.17
CA ILE A 23 1.80 -9.44 -6.17
C ILE A 23 2.72 -9.06 -7.34
N SER A 24 2.72 -7.80 -7.77
CA SER A 24 3.59 -7.32 -8.87
C SER A 24 5.08 -7.60 -8.59
N ARG A 25 5.51 -7.54 -7.32
CA ARG A 25 6.90 -7.79 -6.91
C ARG A 25 7.23 -9.28 -6.97
N ARG A 26 6.25 -10.15 -6.71
CA ARG A 26 6.37 -11.60 -6.88
C ARG A 26 6.46 -11.97 -8.36
N TYR A 27 5.63 -11.39 -9.22
CA TYR A 27 5.73 -11.56 -10.67
C TYR A 27 7.06 -11.06 -11.23
N GLY A 28 7.60 -9.97 -10.67
CA GLY A 28 8.94 -9.48 -11.00
C GLY A 28 10.09 -10.34 -10.49
N GLY A 29 9.82 -11.38 -9.68
CA GLY A 29 10.85 -12.27 -9.13
C GLY A 29 11.75 -11.62 -8.06
N ILE A 30 11.29 -10.53 -7.43
CA ILE A 30 12.10 -9.71 -6.51
C ILE A 30 11.58 -9.69 -5.07
N HIS A 31 10.51 -10.43 -4.75
CA HIS A 31 10.01 -10.59 -3.38
C HIS A 31 9.38 -11.97 -3.16
N PHE A 32 9.50 -12.48 -1.93
CA PHE A 32 8.78 -13.64 -1.44
C PHE A 32 7.39 -13.28 -0.92
N GLU A 33 6.50 -14.25 -0.87
CA GLU A 33 5.12 -14.10 -0.37
C GLU A 33 5.06 -13.54 1.06
N GLU A 34 5.89 -14.08 1.96
CA GLU A 34 5.89 -13.62 3.35
C GLU A 34 6.26 -12.14 3.45
N GLY A 35 7.28 -11.70 2.69
CA GLY A 35 7.70 -10.30 2.68
C GLY A 35 6.58 -9.36 2.19
N ASP A 36 5.81 -9.79 1.19
CA ASP A 36 4.62 -9.08 0.72
C ASP A 36 3.54 -8.99 1.82
N LEU A 37 3.14 -10.12 2.42
CA LEU A 37 2.10 -10.13 3.45
C LEU A 37 2.47 -9.27 4.68
N ARG A 38 3.73 -9.34 5.13
CA ARG A 38 4.23 -8.52 6.24
C ARG A 38 4.30 -7.04 5.88
N ALA A 39 4.71 -6.70 4.66
CA ALA A 39 4.73 -5.31 4.20
C ALA A 39 3.33 -4.69 4.13
N ARG A 40 2.31 -5.45 3.72
CA ARG A 40 0.91 -4.99 3.76
C ARG A 40 0.43 -4.69 5.17
N GLU A 41 0.75 -5.58 6.13
CA GLU A 41 0.45 -5.38 7.55
C GLU A 41 1.12 -4.11 8.10
N MET A 42 2.43 -3.97 7.87
CA MET A 42 3.18 -2.78 8.27
C MET A 42 2.62 -1.51 7.63
N GLY A 43 2.28 -1.55 6.34
CA GLY A 43 1.70 -0.42 5.61
C GLY A 43 0.39 0.08 6.23
N ARG A 44 -0.49 -0.82 6.70
CA ARG A 44 -1.72 -0.42 7.42
C ARG A 44 -1.39 0.31 8.72
N ASN A 45 -0.43 -0.19 9.50
CA ASN A 45 -0.02 0.45 10.74
C ASN A 45 0.57 1.84 10.50
N CYS A 46 1.42 1.98 9.47
CA CYS A 46 1.94 3.28 9.05
C CYS A 46 0.82 4.23 8.61
N GLY A 47 -0.16 3.74 7.86
CA GLY A 47 -1.32 4.54 7.43
C GLY A 47 -2.14 5.07 8.61
N VAL A 48 -2.45 4.23 9.60
CA VAL A 48 -3.14 4.63 10.82
C VAL A 48 -2.33 5.67 11.60
N ALA A 49 -1.03 5.45 11.77
CA ALA A 49 -0.15 6.39 12.46
C ALA A 49 -0.07 7.75 11.73
N ALA A 50 0.06 7.73 10.40
CA ALA A 50 0.09 8.94 9.57
C ALA A 50 -1.23 9.71 9.66
N TRP A 51 -2.37 9.00 9.63
CA TRP A 51 -3.70 9.61 9.79
C TRP A 51 -3.84 10.29 11.15
N HIS A 52 -3.52 9.61 12.25
CA HIS A 52 -3.58 10.22 13.58
C HIS A 52 -2.66 11.43 13.69
N LYS A 53 -1.47 11.37 13.10
CA LYS A 53 -0.56 12.52 13.07
C LYS A 53 -1.15 13.68 12.27
N ALA A 54 -1.77 13.42 11.12
CA ALA A 54 -2.44 14.44 10.31
C ALA A 54 -3.58 15.10 11.10
N GLN A 55 -4.41 14.31 11.79
CA GLN A 55 -5.49 14.83 12.65
C GLN A 55 -4.95 15.79 13.72
N SER A 56 -3.81 15.49 14.34
CA SER A 56 -3.22 16.41 15.33
C SER A 56 -2.90 17.81 14.77
N TYR A 57 -2.57 17.91 13.48
CA TYR A 57 -2.36 19.21 12.82
C TYR A 57 -3.67 19.93 12.53
N PHE A 58 -4.69 19.20 12.05
CA PHE A 58 -6.01 19.77 11.80
C PHE A 58 -6.71 20.24 13.08
N ASP A 59 -6.52 19.51 14.18
CA ASP A 59 -7.07 19.84 15.49
C ASP A 59 -6.26 20.91 16.25
N GLY A 60 -5.10 21.34 15.72
CA GLY A 60 -4.22 22.32 16.36
C GLY A 60 -3.51 21.80 17.63
N THR A 61 -3.49 20.47 17.84
CA THR A 61 -2.88 19.82 19.02
C THR A 61 -1.46 19.31 18.77
N ALA A 62 -0.98 19.37 17.53
CA ALA A 62 0.35 18.94 17.17
C ALA A 62 1.44 19.69 17.95
N THR A 63 2.28 18.96 18.66
CA THR A 63 3.49 19.52 19.28
C THR A 63 4.57 19.73 18.22
N ARG A 64 5.31 20.83 18.34
CA ARG A 64 6.56 21.01 17.58
C ARG A 64 7.56 19.93 18.02
N PRO A 65 8.37 19.40 17.08
CA PRO A 65 9.42 18.45 17.42
C PRO A 65 10.41 19.05 18.41
#